data_AF-A0A3D4R583-F1
#
_entry.id   AF-A0A3D4R583-F1
#
_cell.length_a   1.000
_cell.length_b   1.000
_cell.length_c   1.000
_cell.angle_alpha   90.00
_cell.angle_beta   90.00
_cell.angle_gamma   90.00
#
_symmetry.space_group_name_H-M   'P 1'
#
loop_
_entity.id
_entity.type
_entity.pdbx_description
1 polymer ?
#
loop_
_entity_poly.entity_id
_entity_poly.type
_entity_poly.pdbx_seq_one_letter_code
_entity_poly.pdbx_strand_id
1 'polypeptide(L)'
;MEPKQIAKQMVDFNKKAFDNSFEAMAVLQDQTEKMVATMMQQTTFFPEEGKKLINDWLKTYKKGREEFKTAADENFKKVDAFFS
;
A
#
# COMPACT_ATOMS: atom_id res chain seq x y z
N MET A 1 9.66 -32.22 -10.61
CA MET A 1 9.55 -31.32 -9.45
C MET A 1 8.34 -31.77 -8.65
N GLU A 2 8.50 -31.91 -7.33
CA GLU A 2 7.38 -32.32 -6.46
C GLU A 2 6.30 -31.22 -6.43
N PRO A 3 5.00 -31.54 -6.44
CA PRO A 3 3.92 -30.55 -6.42
C PRO A 3 4.05 -29.49 -5.31
N LYS A 4 4.57 -29.87 -4.14
CA LYS A 4 4.85 -28.96 -3.02
C LYS A 4 5.89 -27.88 -3.38
N GLN A 5 6.93 -28.23 -4.14
CA GLN A 5 7.98 -27.30 -4.57
C GLN A 5 7.47 -26.31 -5.61
N ILE A 6 6.63 -26.76 -6.55
CA ILE A 6 6.00 -25.89 -7.55
C ILE A 6 5.06 -24.91 -6.85
N ALA A 7 4.25 -25.37 -5.90
CA ALA A 7 3.37 -24.50 -5.12
C ALA A 7 4.15 -23.43 -4.34
N LYS A 8 5.26 -23.80 -3.69
CA LYS A 8 6.13 -22.84 -2.99
C LYS A 8 6.71 -21.78 -3.93
N GLN A 9 7.26 -22.18 -5.07
CA GLN A 9 7.79 -21.25 -6.08
C GLN A 9 6.71 -20.27 -6.59
N MET A 10 5.48 -20.73 -6.77
CA MET A 10 4.37 -19.88 -7.16
C MET A 10 4.00 -18.86 -6.07
N VAL A 11 4.01 -19.26 -4.79
CA VAL A 11 3.78 -18.34 -3.67
C VAL A 11 4.89 -17.29 -3.60
N ASP A 12 6.16 -17.70 -3.69
CA ASP A 12 7.32 -16.79 -3.68
C ASP A 12 7.23 -15.76 -4.82
N PHE A 13 6.84 -16.21 -6.02
CA PHE A 13 6.61 -15.34 -7.17
C PHE A 13 5.48 -14.33 -6.90
N ASN A 14 4.33 -14.79 -6.40
CA ASN A 14 3.20 -13.91 -6.08
C ASN A 14 3.56 -12.88 -5.01
N LYS A 15 4.31 -13.29 -3.98
CA LYS A 15 4.79 -12.38 -2.94
C LYS A 15 5.68 -11.29 -3.53
N LYS A 16 6.65 -11.66 -4.37
CA LYS A 16 7.55 -10.69 -5.01
C LYS A 16 6.80 -9.75 -5.95
N ALA A 17 5.85 -10.27 -6.73
CA ALA A 17 5.01 -9.44 -7.60
C ALA A 17 4.19 -8.44 -6.77
N PHE A 18 3.57 -8.90 -5.69
CA PHE A 18 2.82 -8.06 -4.76
C PHE A 18 3.70 -6.97 -4.12
N ASP A 19 4.85 -7.33 -3.57
CA ASP A 19 5.78 -6.39 -2.93
C ASP A 19 6.19 -5.26 -3.90
N ASN A 20 6.60 -5.62 -5.11
CA ASN A 20 7.00 -4.66 -6.14
C ASN A 20 5.85 -3.75 -6.59
N SER A 21 4.66 -4.33 -6.84
CA SER A 21 3.48 -3.57 -7.25
C SER A 21 2.98 -2.64 -6.14
N PHE A 22 3.03 -3.09 -4.89
CA PHE A 22 2.66 -2.30 -3.73
C PHE A 22 3.62 -1.13 -3.53
N GLU A 23 4.92 -1.35 -3.64
CA GLU A 23 5.92 -0.27 -3.51
C GLU A 23 5.73 0.79 -4.60
N ALA A 24 5.55 0.38 -5.86
CA ALA A 24 5.27 1.30 -6.96
C ALA A 24 3.99 2.12 -6.71
N MET A 25 2.91 1.47 -6.26
CA MET A 25 1.66 2.15 -5.90
C MET A 25 1.86 3.12 -4.73
N ALA A 26 2.62 2.73 -3.71
CA ALA A 26 2.89 3.57 -2.55
C ALA A 26 3.63 4.86 -2.95
N VAL A 27 4.63 4.76 -3.83
CA VAL A 27 5.35 5.91 -4.36
C VAL A 27 4.41 6.85 -5.13
N LEU A 28 3.56 6.31 -6.01
CA LEU A 28 2.60 7.12 -6.79
C LEU A 28 1.59 7.83 -5.88
N GLN A 29 1.08 7.15 -4.87
CA GLN A 29 0.18 7.75 -3.89
C GLN A 29 0.90 8.84 -3.10
N ASP A 30 2.12 8.61 -2.61
CA ASP A 30 2.89 9.60 -1.86
C ASP A 30 3.18 10.87 -2.69
N GLN A 31 3.44 10.71 -4.00
CA GLN A 31 3.59 11.85 -4.91
C GLN A 31 2.27 12.60 -5.12
N THR A 32 1.16 11.86 -5.27
CA THR A 32 -0.17 12.44 -5.43
C THR A 32 -0.59 13.22 -4.17
N GLU A 33 -0.35 12.66 -2.98
CA GLU A 33 -0.58 13.32 -1.69
C GLU A 33 0.17 14.64 -1.59
N LYS A 34 1.45 14.66 -1.98
CA LYS A 34 2.27 15.89 -2.02
C LYS A 34 1.70 16.93 -2.99
N MET A 35 1.25 16.49 -4.18
CA MET A 35 0.64 17.39 -5.17
C MET A 35 -0.65 18.02 -4.63
N VAL A 36 -1.53 17.20 -4.03
CA VAL A 36 -2.78 17.66 -3.41
C VAL A 36 -2.49 18.63 -2.27
N ALA A 37 -1.54 18.30 -1.38
CA ALA A 37 -1.14 19.18 -0.28
C ALA A 37 -0.61 20.53 -0.77
N THR A 38 0.22 20.52 -1.82
CA THR A 38 0.75 21.75 -2.43
C THR A 38 -0.37 22.59 -3.04
N MET A 39 -1.29 21.97 -3.78
CA MET A 39 -2.45 22.65 -4.36
C MET A 39 -3.34 23.27 -3.27
N MET A 40 -3.60 22.57 -2.16
CA MET A 40 -4.38 23.10 -1.05
C MET A 40 -3.75 24.33 -0.37
N GLN A 41 -2.42 24.40 -0.34
CA GLN A 41 -1.70 25.56 0.22
C GLN A 41 -1.76 26.77 -0.72
N GLN A 42 -1.73 26.54 -2.04
CA GLN A 42 -1.65 27.59 -3.05
C GLN A 42 -3.03 28.17 -3.44
N THR A 43 -4.12 27.42 -3.22
CA THR A 43 -5.46 27.89 -3.60
C THR A 43 -6.21 28.49 -2.40
N THR A 44 -6.90 29.60 -2.64
CA THR A 44 -7.95 30.13 -1.74
C THR A 44 -9.28 29.39 -1.88
N PHE A 45 -9.33 28.36 -2.73
CA PHE A 45 -10.55 27.68 -3.14
C PHE A 45 -11.19 26.84 -2.03
N PHE A 46 -10.38 26.39 -1.05
CA PHE A 46 -10.85 25.57 0.06
C PHE A 46 -10.87 26.34 1.38
N PRO A 47 -12.01 26.39 2.10
CA PRO A 47 -12.04 26.86 3.48
C PRO A 47 -11.23 25.95 4.39
N GLU A 48 -10.83 26.44 5.57
CA GLU A 48 -9.96 25.71 6.52
C GLU A 48 -10.52 24.33 6.92
N GLU A 49 -11.85 24.22 7.07
CA GLU A 49 -12.50 22.94 7.36
C GLU A 49 -12.32 21.93 6.21
N GLY A 50 -12.40 22.38 4.95
CA GLY A 50 -12.14 21.54 3.78
C GLY A 50 -10.70 21.06 3.72
N LYS A 51 -9.73 21.94 4.03
CA LYS A 51 -8.30 21.57 4.13
C LYS A 51 -8.08 20.53 5.22
N LYS A 52 -8.74 20.67 6.37
CA LYS A 52 -8.67 19.68 7.46
C LYS A 52 -9.21 18.33 7.02
N LEU A 53 -10.39 18.30 6.40
CA LEU A 53 -11.03 17.07 5.91
C LEU A 53 -10.13 16.32 4.92
N ILE A 54 -9.53 17.03 3.96
CA ILE A 54 -8.61 16.42 2.99
C ILE A 54 -7.38 15.86 3.70
N ASN A 55 -6.76 16.60 4.63
CA ASN A 55 -5.60 16.11 5.38
C ASN A 55 -5.92 14.83 6.19
N ASP A 56 -7.08 14.78 6.84
CA ASP A 56 -7.51 13.60 7.60
C ASP A 56 -7.83 12.41 6.66
N TRP A 57 -8.40 12.69 5.49
CA TRP A 57 -8.59 11.69 4.44
C TRP A 57 -7.26 11.12 3.93
N LEU A 58 -6.27 11.96 3.63
CA LEU A 58 -4.94 11.52 3.20
C LEU A 58 -4.26 10.63 4.25
N LYS A 59 -4.30 11.04 5.53
CA LYS A 59 -3.78 10.22 6.65
C LYS A 59 -4.48 8.87 6.74
N THR A 60 -5.80 8.85 6.61
CA THR A 60 -6.59 7.61 6.66
C THR A 60 -6.23 6.69 5.50
N TYR A 61 -6.06 7.24 4.30
CA TYR A 61 -5.70 6.47 3.11
C TYR A 61 -4.28 5.87 3.23
N LYS A 62 -3.33 6.65 3.74
CA LYS A 62 -1.97 6.19 4.03
C LYS A 62 -1.95 5.07 5.08
N LYS A 63 -2.69 5.25 6.17
CA LYS A 63 -2.85 4.22 7.21
C LYS A 63 -3.44 2.93 6.65
N GLY A 64 -4.54 3.03 5.88
CA GLY A 64 -5.19 1.87 5.27
C GLY A 64 -4.26 1.11 4.33
N ARG A 65 -3.42 1.81 3.57
CA ARG A 65 -2.37 1.21 2.73
C ARG A 65 -1.35 0.41 3.57
N GLU A 66 -0.87 0.97 4.67
CA GLU A 66 0.09 0.31 5.57
C GLU A 66 -0.52 -0.92 6.27
N GLU A 67 -1.77 -0.83 6.71
CA GLU A 67 -2.52 -1.94 7.29
C GLU A 67 -2.74 -3.07 6.27
N PHE A 68 -3.07 -2.72 5.02
CA PHE A 68 -3.20 -3.69 3.92
C PHE A 68 -1.90 -4.44 3.66
N LYS A 69 -0.76 -3.73 3.62
CA LYS A 69 0.57 -4.35 3.46
C LYS A 69 0.88 -5.32 4.60
N THR A 70 0.63 -4.88 5.83
CA THR A 70 0.87 -5.68 7.03
C THR A 70 0.05 -6.97 6.98
N ALA A 71 -1.24 -6.88 6.67
CA ALA A 71 -2.11 -8.05 6.54
C ALA A 71 -1.65 -9.01 5.42
N ALA A 72 -1.23 -8.47 4.27
CA ALA A 72 -0.69 -9.28 3.18
C ALA A 72 0.60 -10.00 3.59
N ASP A 73 1.53 -9.30 4.24
CA ASP A 73 2.81 -9.87 4.71
C ASP A 73 2.61 -10.97 5.74
N GLU A 74 1.68 -10.78 6.68
CA GLU A 74 1.31 -11.82 7.64
C GLU A 74 0.73 -13.05 6.96
N ASN A 75 -0.10 -12.87 5.94
CA ASN A 75 -0.69 -13.99 5.19
C ASN A 75 0.35 -14.74 4.36
N PHE A 76 1.26 -14.04 3.67
CA PHE A 76 2.38 -14.69 2.98
C PHE A 76 3.27 -15.48 3.96
N LYS A 77 3.58 -14.93 5.15
CA LYS A 77 4.32 -15.66 6.19
C LYS A 77 3.62 -16.94 6.64
N LYS A 78 2.28 -16.91 6.82
CA LYS A 78 1.50 -18.10 7.19
C LYS A 78 1.56 -19.17 6.10
N VAL A 79 1.46 -18.77 4.83
CA VAL A 79 1.57 -19.69 3.69
C VAL A 79 2.99 -20.28 3.60
N ASP A 80 4.02 -19.47 3.78
CA ASP A 80 5.41 -19.95 3.80
C ASP A 80 5.66 -20.94 4.94
N ALA A 81 5.09 -20.71 6.12
CA ALA A 81 5.16 -21.63 7.24
C ALA A 81 4.46 -22.97 6.95
N PHE A 82 3.35 -22.96 6.20
CA PHE A 82 2.65 -24.18 5.78
C PHE A 82 3.48 -25.03 4.79
N PHE A 83 4.26 -24.38 3.93
CA PHE A 83 5.13 -25.06 2.95
C PHE A 83 6.54 -25.38 3.47
N SER A 84 6.91 -24.87 4.65
CA SER A 84 8.14 -25.27 5.35
C SER A 84 8.06 -26.72 5.84
#